data_AF-A0A8D2L414-F1
#
_entry.id   AF-A0A8D2L414-F1
#
_cell.length_a   1.000
_cell.length_b   1.000
_cell.length_c   1.000
_cell.angle_alpha   90.00
_cell.angle_beta   90.00
_cell.angle_gamma   90.00
#
_symmetry.space_group_name_H-M   'P 1'
#
loop_
_entity.id
_entity.type
_entity.pdbx_description
1 polymer ?
#
loop_
_entity_poly.entity_id
_entity_poly.type
_entity_poly.pdbx_seq_one_letter_code
_entity_poly.pdbx_strand_id
1 'polypeptide(L)'
;MPTDDAPSTLVKVLHLVFLSTFWGMQIWVTFISSFVMENNLSRHTFRFIQSFLFPYYLHIGSACAFINLTIFAMCHPSELLNEEETMQYQLPRHSGITVFPFQITVFFICVIAAALNAQWFGQVTSDIMAEMHLIEQSYGFGGAVGLFSNRSLIRLRRLDSNYKDLTNRLSIYHGFSSLCNLCCIACNALSLYYMAAHLSAL
;
A
#
# COMPACT_ATOMS: atom_id res chain seq x y z
N MET A 1 38.89 3.69 14.28
CA MET A 1 38.02 2.89 15.17
C MET A 1 36.73 2.66 14.41
N PRO A 2 36.36 1.40 14.13
CA PRO A 2 35.02 1.11 13.65
C PRO A 2 34.06 1.27 14.84
N THR A 3 33.07 2.12 14.71
CA THR A 3 31.97 2.22 15.68
C THR A 3 31.11 0.98 15.50
N ASP A 4 31.30 -0.01 16.39
CA ASP A 4 30.34 -1.09 16.65
C ASP A 4 29.07 -0.50 17.28
N ASP A 5 28.39 0.38 16.55
CA ASP A 5 27.16 1.01 17.04
C ASP A 5 25.99 0.14 16.59
N ALA A 6 25.61 -0.81 17.45
CA ALA A 6 24.31 -1.44 17.38
C ALA A 6 23.23 -0.38 17.13
N PRO A 7 22.25 -0.63 16.24
CA PRO A 7 21.29 0.40 15.85
C PRO A 7 20.61 0.97 17.09
N SER A 8 20.71 2.29 17.26
CA SER A 8 20.21 2.98 18.44
C SER A 8 18.74 2.65 18.68
N THR A 9 18.32 2.56 19.95
CA THR A 9 16.94 2.26 20.33
C THR A 9 15.93 3.16 19.61
N LEU A 10 16.30 4.42 19.36
CA LEU A 10 15.50 5.37 18.60
C LEU A 10 15.21 4.88 17.18
N VAL A 11 16.22 4.36 16.47
CA VAL A 11 16.06 3.87 15.09
C VAL A 11 15.17 2.63 15.04
N LYS A 12 15.32 1.71 16.01
CA LYS A 12 14.43 0.54 16.13
C LYS A 12 12.98 0.95 16.38
N VAL A 13 12.75 1.92 17.27
CA VAL A 13 11.42 2.47 17.55
C VAL A 13 10.84 3.15 16.32
N LEU A 14 11.63 3.97 15.60
CA LEU A 14 11.18 4.62 14.37
C LEU A 14 10.77 3.60 13.30
N HIS A 15 11.56 2.55 13.09
CA HIS A 15 11.22 1.47 12.17
C HIS A 15 9.88 0.82 12.52
N LEU A 16 9.69 0.45 13.80
CA LEU A 16 8.43 -0.14 14.26
C LEU A 16 7.26 0.83 14.11
N VAL A 17 7.43 2.11 14.42
CA VAL A 17 6.39 3.13 14.29
C VAL A 17 5.95 3.29 12.83
N PHE A 18 6.88 3.44 11.89
CA PHE A 18 6.52 3.58 10.47
C PHE A 18 5.88 2.30 9.92
N LEU A 19 6.42 1.13 10.27
CA LEU A 19 5.88 -0.16 9.81
C LEU A 19 4.47 -0.41 10.35
N SER A 20 4.27 -0.21 11.65
CA SER A 20 2.98 -0.38 12.32
C SER A 20 1.94 0.64 11.86
N THR A 21 2.34 1.90 11.66
CA THR A 21 1.48 2.97 11.13
C THR A 21 1.03 2.64 9.72
N PHE A 22 1.95 2.19 8.85
CA PHE A 22 1.59 1.85 7.48
C PHE A 22 0.64 0.66 7.42
N TRP A 23 0.94 -0.42 8.15
CA TRP A 23 0.07 -1.59 8.22
C TRP A 23 -1.31 -1.26 8.80
N GLY A 24 -1.36 -0.55 9.93
CA GLY A 24 -2.61 -0.15 10.58
C GLY A 24 -3.47 0.75 9.68
N MET A 25 -2.84 1.73 9.00
CA MET A 25 -3.52 2.58 8.03
C MET A 25 -4.10 1.76 6.88
N GLN A 26 -3.38 0.76 6.36
CA GLN A 26 -3.88 -0.11 5.29
C GLN A 26 -5.12 -0.90 5.73
N ILE A 27 -5.09 -1.51 6.91
CA ILE A 27 -6.23 -2.27 7.43
C ILE A 27 -7.45 -1.35 7.61
N TRP A 28 -7.22 -0.17 8.20
CA TRP A 28 -8.28 0.79 8.46
C TRP A 28 -8.93 1.31 7.17
N VAL A 29 -8.14 1.82 6.23
CA VAL A 29 -8.67 2.43 4.99
C VAL A 29 -9.30 1.38 4.08
N THR A 30 -8.64 0.23 3.90
CA THR A 30 -9.05 -0.79 2.92
C THR A 30 -10.25 -1.58 3.39
N PHE A 31 -10.30 -1.98 4.67
CA PHE A 31 -11.36 -2.86 5.16
C PHE A 31 -12.41 -2.08 5.94
N ILE A 32 -12.01 -1.38 7.01
CA ILE A 32 -12.97 -0.78 7.95
C ILE A 32 -13.68 0.41 7.30
N SER A 33 -12.92 1.41 6.87
CA SER A 33 -13.46 2.65 6.30
C SER A 33 -14.23 2.38 5.02
N SER A 34 -13.67 1.57 4.11
CA SER A 34 -14.34 1.26 2.84
C SER A 34 -15.66 0.53 3.06
N PHE A 35 -15.71 -0.47 3.95
CA PHE A 35 -16.94 -1.19 4.27
C PHE A 35 -17.99 -0.29 4.95
N VAL A 36 -17.57 0.51 5.94
CA VAL A 36 -18.49 1.43 6.64
C VAL A 36 -19.06 2.47 5.69
N MET A 37 -18.22 3.06 4.83
CA MET A 37 -18.66 4.10 3.91
C MET A 37 -19.54 3.54 2.78
N GLU A 38 -19.25 2.35 2.25
CA GLU A 38 -20.09 1.73 1.22
C GLU A 38 -21.52 1.44 1.72
N ASN A 39 -21.65 1.06 2.99
CA ASN A 39 -22.96 0.76 3.60
C ASN A 39 -23.74 2.01 4.03
N ASN A 40 -23.07 3.10 4.37
CA ASN A 40 -23.70 4.28 4.98
C ASN A 40 -23.77 5.52 4.07
N LEU A 41 -23.00 5.56 2.97
CA LEU A 41 -22.94 6.71 2.06
C LEU A 41 -23.51 6.38 0.69
N SER A 42 -23.98 7.42 -0.01
CA SER A 42 -24.27 7.30 -1.43
C SER A 42 -22.98 6.97 -2.20
N ARG A 43 -23.08 6.16 -3.25
CA ARG A 43 -21.91 5.77 -4.08
C ARG A 43 -21.16 6.97 -4.66
N HIS A 44 -21.89 8.04 -4.98
CA HIS A 44 -21.32 9.29 -5.48
C HIS A 44 -20.50 10.00 -4.39
N THR A 45 -21.07 10.15 -3.19
CA THR A 45 -20.35 10.72 -2.03
C THR A 45 -19.15 9.87 -1.63
N PHE A 46 -19.30 8.54 -1.63
CA PHE A 46 -18.21 7.61 -1.34
C PHE A 46 -17.03 7.78 -2.30
N ARG A 47 -17.29 7.75 -3.61
CA ARG A 47 -16.26 7.95 -4.63
C ARG A 47 -15.61 9.32 -4.55
N PHE A 48 -16.41 10.36 -4.27
CA PHE A 48 -15.90 11.72 -4.08
C PHE A 48 -14.94 11.80 -2.89
N ILE A 49 -15.29 11.23 -1.73
CA ILE A 49 -14.39 11.21 -0.58
C ILE A 49 -13.14 10.38 -0.89
N GLN A 50 -13.31 9.23 -1.55
CA GLN A 50 -12.22 8.36 -1.98
C GLN A 50 -11.24 9.04 -2.94
N SER A 51 -11.70 9.88 -3.87
CA SER A 51 -10.81 10.58 -4.81
C SER A 51 -9.88 11.58 -4.13
N PHE A 52 -10.27 12.13 -2.97
CA PHE A 52 -9.37 12.95 -2.15
C PHE A 52 -8.49 12.09 -1.24
N LEU A 53 -9.04 11.07 -0.58
CA LEU A 53 -8.30 10.29 0.41
C LEU A 53 -7.26 9.35 -0.20
N PHE A 54 -7.57 8.69 -1.32
CA PHE A 54 -6.68 7.68 -1.91
C PHE A 54 -5.32 8.22 -2.32
N PRO A 55 -5.18 9.38 -2.99
CA PRO A 55 -3.86 9.93 -3.33
C PRO A 55 -2.98 10.13 -2.10
N TYR A 56 -3.50 10.78 -1.04
CA TYR A 56 -2.74 10.99 0.19
C TYR A 56 -2.37 9.66 0.86
N TYR A 57 -3.32 8.74 0.96
CA TYR A 57 -3.09 7.40 1.52
C TYR A 57 -1.97 6.65 0.78
N LEU A 58 -1.99 6.66 -0.55
CA LEU A 58 -1.00 5.95 -1.37
C LEU A 58 0.38 6.60 -1.26
N HIS A 59 0.46 7.94 -1.27
CA HIS A 59 1.74 8.66 -1.12
C HIS A 59 2.34 8.51 0.28
N ILE A 60 1.54 8.64 1.33
CA ILE A 60 1.98 8.39 2.72
C ILE A 60 2.46 6.94 2.84
N GLY A 61 1.71 5.99 2.27
CA GLY A 61 2.10 4.59 2.26
C GLY A 61 3.43 4.33 1.55
N SER A 62 3.64 4.94 0.38
CA SER A 62 4.91 4.88 -0.35
C SER A 62 6.08 5.47 0.45
N ALA A 63 5.87 6.62 1.12
CA ALA A 63 6.87 7.22 1.99
C ALA A 63 7.23 6.31 3.18
N CYS A 64 6.22 5.73 3.85
CA CYS A 64 6.46 4.78 4.93
C CYS A 64 7.19 3.52 4.46
N ALA A 65 6.83 2.97 3.30
CA ALA A 65 7.53 1.81 2.71
C ALA A 65 9.01 2.14 2.46
N PHE A 66 9.28 3.30 1.86
CA PHE A 66 10.63 3.74 1.55
C PHE A 66 11.47 3.95 2.82
N ILE A 67 10.94 4.67 3.82
CA ILE A 67 11.62 4.90 5.10
C ILE A 67 11.93 3.57 5.81
N ASN A 68 11.00 2.62 5.80
CA ASN A 68 11.24 1.30 6.40
C ASN A 68 12.35 0.53 5.67
N LEU A 69 12.39 0.54 4.34
CA LEU A 69 13.48 -0.06 3.56
C LEU A 69 14.82 0.63 3.86
N THR A 70 14.85 1.97 3.91
CA THR A 70 16.07 2.73 4.21
C THR A 70 16.61 2.40 5.60
N ILE A 71 15.75 2.42 6.63
CA ILE A 71 16.17 2.07 7.99
C ILE A 71 16.67 0.63 8.03
N PHE A 72 15.97 -0.31 7.40
CA PHE A 72 16.39 -1.71 7.36
C PHE A 72 17.75 -1.89 6.69
N ALA A 73 17.96 -1.25 5.53
CA ALA A 73 19.21 -1.32 4.77
C ALA A 73 20.39 -0.62 5.47
N MET A 74 20.15 0.48 6.20
CA MET A 74 21.19 1.20 6.93
C MET A 74 21.58 0.53 8.26
N CYS A 75 20.68 -0.23 8.88
CA CYS A 75 20.92 -0.86 10.19
C CYS A 75 21.45 -2.29 10.13
N HIS A 76 21.34 -2.97 8.99
CA HIS A 76 21.87 -4.33 8.79
C HIS A 76 23.00 -4.47 7.73
N PRO A 77 23.75 -3.43 7.31
CA PRO A 77 24.85 -3.62 6.36
C PRO A 77 26.02 -4.41 6.98
N SER A 78 26.10 -4.46 8.31
CA SER A 78 27.14 -5.19 9.06
C SER A 78 26.97 -6.71 8.97
N GLU A 79 25.75 -7.22 8.75
CA GLU A 79 25.54 -8.66 8.57
C GLU A 79 26.03 -9.14 7.20
N LEU A 80 25.86 -8.34 6.14
CA LEU A 80 26.41 -8.64 4.80
C LEU A 80 27.95 -8.73 4.80
N LEU A 81 28.62 -7.82 5.50
CA LEU A 81 30.09 -7.80 5.59
C LEU A 81 30.62 -8.95 6.45
N ASN A 82 29.97 -9.24 7.57
CA ASN A 82 30.32 -10.40 8.39
C ASN A 82 30.00 -11.72 7.67
N GLU A 83 28.95 -11.80 6.87
CA GLU A 83 28.57 -13.00 6.10
C GLU A 83 29.55 -13.29 4.95
N GLU A 84 30.05 -12.27 4.23
CA GLU A 84 31.12 -12.45 3.23
C GLU A 84 32.42 -12.97 3.86
N GLU A 85 32.79 -12.45 5.04
CA GLU A 85 33.97 -12.93 5.78
C GLU A 85 33.77 -14.33 6.39
N THR A 86 32.54 -14.68 6.80
CA THR A 86 32.19 -15.98 7.39
C THR A 86 31.92 -17.07 6.33
N MET A 87 31.56 -16.71 5.09
CA MET A 87 31.45 -17.69 4.00
C MET A 87 32.78 -18.38 3.66
N GLN A 88 33.91 -17.79 4.03
CA GLN A 88 35.24 -18.38 3.80
C GLN A 88 35.67 -19.38 4.90
N TYR A 89 35.02 -19.38 6.07
CA TYR A 89 35.28 -20.31 7.16
C TYR A 89 33.97 -20.67 7.88
N GLN A 90 33.53 -21.93 7.74
CA GLN A 90 32.60 -22.67 8.63
C GLN A 90 31.12 -22.83 8.21
N LEU A 91 30.79 -24.07 7.83
CA LEU A 91 29.56 -24.90 7.99
C LEU A 91 28.14 -24.25 8.08
N PRO A 92 27.10 -24.91 7.51
CA PRO A 92 25.78 -24.33 7.28
C PRO A 92 24.97 -24.15 8.57
N ARG A 93 24.93 -22.94 9.12
CA ARG A 93 24.01 -22.57 10.21
C ARG A 93 22.64 -22.22 9.63
N HIS A 94 21.80 -23.24 9.53
CA HIS A 94 20.53 -23.34 8.80
C HIS A 94 19.36 -22.42 9.27
N SER A 95 19.61 -21.31 9.97
CA SER A 95 18.54 -20.48 10.59
C SER A 95 18.71 -18.96 10.46
N GLY A 96 19.93 -18.44 10.25
CA GLY A 96 20.18 -17.00 10.09
C GLY A 96 20.38 -16.57 8.63
N ILE A 97 21.05 -17.41 7.84
CA ILE A 97 21.53 -17.15 6.46
C ILE A 97 20.40 -16.83 5.45
N THR A 98 19.15 -17.20 5.76
CA THR A 98 18.00 -16.98 4.87
C THR A 98 17.09 -15.82 5.28
N VAL A 99 17.27 -15.26 6.48
CA VAL A 99 16.30 -14.31 7.07
C VAL A 99 16.53 -12.90 6.54
N PHE A 100 17.78 -12.46 6.50
CA PHE A 100 18.16 -11.14 5.99
C PHE A 100 17.82 -10.93 4.49
N PRO A 101 18.24 -11.80 3.55
CA PRO A 101 17.92 -11.64 2.12
C PRO A 101 16.41 -11.75 1.84
N PHE A 102 15.67 -12.50 2.65
CA PHE A 102 14.22 -12.58 2.53
C PHE A 102 13.55 -11.26 2.92
N GLN A 103 13.91 -10.68 4.07
CA GLN A 103 13.26 -9.48 4.58
C GLN A 103 13.58 -8.23 3.73
N ILE A 104 14.82 -8.09 3.23
CA ILE A 104 15.15 -7.02 2.27
C ILE A 104 14.33 -7.16 0.99
N THR A 105 14.16 -8.38 0.47
CA THR A 105 13.35 -8.65 -0.71
C THR A 105 11.88 -8.27 -0.48
N VAL A 106 11.32 -8.60 0.68
CA VAL A 106 9.95 -8.20 1.06
C VAL A 106 9.80 -6.68 1.10
N PHE A 107 10.75 -5.95 1.68
CA PHE A 107 10.71 -4.48 1.70
C PHE A 107 10.85 -3.87 0.30
N PHE A 108 11.72 -4.42 -0.55
CA PHE A 108 11.84 -3.99 -1.95
C PHE A 108 10.53 -4.18 -2.72
N ILE A 109 9.92 -5.36 -2.62
CA ILE A 109 8.61 -5.64 -3.24
C ILE A 109 7.56 -4.65 -2.72
N CYS A 110 7.53 -4.40 -1.41
CA CYS A 110 6.59 -3.45 -0.81
C CYS A 110 6.80 -2.02 -1.33
N VAL A 111 8.04 -1.55 -1.49
CA VAL A 111 8.34 -0.21 -2.02
C VAL A 111 7.93 -0.12 -3.48
N ILE A 112 8.26 -1.10 -4.31
CA ILE A 112 7.88 -1.13 -5.74
C ILE A 112 6.36 -1.13 -5.87
N ALA A 113 5.67 -2.01 -5.14
CA ALA A 113 4.22 -2.08 -5.16
C ALA A 113 3.57 -0.77 -4.68
N ALA A 114 4.08 -0.16 -3.59
CA ALA A 114 3.56 1.11 -3.07
C ALA A 114 3.83 2.29 -4.03
N ALA A 115 5.01 2.35 -4.65
CA ALA A 115 5.37 3.40 -5.61
C ALA A 115 4.54 3.29 -6.90
N LEU A 116 4.41 2.08 -7.48
CA LEU A 116 3.53 1.84 -8.63
C LEU A 116 2.09 2.21 -8.32
N ASN A 117 1.63 1.88 -7.12
CA ASN A 117 0.27 2.21 -6.70
C ASN A 117 0.07 3.72 -6.57
N ALA A 118 1.00 4.44 -5.93
CA ALA A 118 0.90 5.88 -5.75
C ALA A 118 1.07 6.67 -7.06
N GLN A 119 2.09 6.35 -7.85
CA GLN A 119 2.47 7.16 -9.01
C GLN A 119 1.70 6.82 -10.28
N TRP A 120 1.29 5.57 -10.45
CA TRP A 120 0.63 5.11 -11.68
C TRP A 120 -0.84 4.80 -11.45
N PHE A 121 -1.14 3.75 -10.68
CA PHE A 121 -2.51 3.24 -10.63
C PHE A 121 -3.46 4.18 -9.89
N GLY A 122 -3.02 4.79 -8.80
CA GLY A 122 -3.78 5.78 -8.04
C GLY A 122 -4.09 7.04 -8.85
N GLN A 123 -3.08 7.57 -9.56
CA GLN A 123 -3.26 8.74 -10.41
C GLN A 123 -4.21 8.46 -11.56
N VAL A 124 -4.00 7.37 -12.31
CA VAL A 124 -4.88 6.98 -13.44
C VAL A 124 -6.32 6.73 -12.98
N THR A 125 -6.51 6.10 -11.83
CA THR A 125 -7.85 5.87 -11.24
C THR A 125 -8.52 7.20 -10.92
N SER A 126 -7.79 8.15 -10.35
CA SER A 126 -8.30 9.47 -9.98
C SER A 126 -8.69 10.30 -11.20
N ASP A 127 -7.86 10.28 -12.25
CA ASP A 127 -8.12 10.99 -13.50
C ASP A 127 -9.37 10.44 -14.21
N ILE A 128 -9.50 9.10 -14.29
CA ILE A 128 -10.70 8.46 -14.86
C ILE A 128 -11.94 8.78 -14.02
N MET A 129 -11.84 8.79 -12.69
CA MET A 129 -12.95 9.16 -11.82
C MET A 129 -13.37 10.62 -12.01
N ALA A 130 -12.42 11.53 -12.20
CA ALA A 130 -12.70 12.95 -12.47
C ALA A 130 -13.43 13.12 -13.81
N GLU A 131 -12.99 12.44 -14.86
CA GLU A 131 -13.65 12.46 -16.17
C GLU A 131 -15.07 11.87 -16.09
N MET A 132 -15.23 10.74 -15.42
CA MET A 132 -16.55 10.14 -15.17
C MET A 132 -17.45 11.09 -14.38
N HIS A 133 -16.92 11.81 -13.40
CA HIS A 133 -17.69 12.77 -12.60
C HIS A 133 -18.18 13.96 -13.43
N LEU A 134 -17.37 14.47 -14.37
CA LEU A 134 -17.80 15.52 -15.31
C LEU A 134 -18.94 15.05 -16.21
N ILE A 135 -18.89 13.81 -16.68
CA ILE A 135 -19.98 13.19 -17.45
C ILE A 135 -21.22 13.03 -16.56
N GLU A 136 -21.08 12.49 -15.34
CA GLU A 136 -22.22 12.35 -14.41
C GLU A 136 -22.89 13.71 -14.11
N GLN A 137 -22.12 14.79 -14.01
CA GLN A 137 -22.64 16.15 -13.83
C GLN A 137 -23.37 16.68 -15.08
N SER A 138 -22.86 16.46 -16.29
CA SER A 138 -23.47 16.97 -17.52
C SER A 138 -24.85 16.37 -17.80
N TYR A 139 -25.08 15.12 -17.36
CA TYR A 139 -26.38 14.46 -17.43
C TYR A 139 -27.27 14.72 -16.19
N GLY A 140 -26.84 15.59 -15.25
CA GLY A 140 -27.64 15.99 -14.08
C GLY A 140 -27.70 14.96 -12.95
N PHE A 141 -26.79 13.98 -12.90
CA PHE A 141 -26.79 12.91 -11.90
C PHE A 141 -26.10 13.25 -10.58
N GLY A 142 -25.60 14.49 -10.40
CA GLY A 142 -24.79 14.91 -9.24
C GLY A 142 -25.50 14.95 -7.87
N GLY A 143 -26.82 14.76 -7.80
CA GLY A 143 -27.61 14.94 -6.57
C GLY A 143 -28.41 13.73 -6.08
N ALA A 144 -28.44 12.61 -6.81
CA ALA A 144 -29.31 11.49 -6.45
C ALA A 144 -28.67 10.59 -5.38
N VAL A 145 -29.24 10.58 -4.17
CA VAL A 145 -28.84 9.71 -3.06
C VAL A 145 -29.55 8.34 -3.18
N GLY A 146 -28.80 7.24 -3.06
CA GLY A 146 -29.35 5.89 -2.88
C GLY A 146 -29.61 5.05 -4.13
N LEU A 147 -30.47 4.03 -4.01
CA LEU A 147 -30.73 2.96 -5.00
C LEU A 147 -31.14 3.47 -6.40
N PHE A 148 -31.74 4.66 -6.47
CA PHE A 148 -32.10 5.34 -7.70
C PHE A 148 -30.87 5.81 -8.50
N SER A 149 -29.80 6.22 -7.82
CA SER A 149 -28.51 6.57 -8.43
C SER A 149 -27.86 5.36 -9.10
N ASN A 150 -27.98 4.17 -8.51
CA ASN A 150 -27.42 2.97 -9.14
C ASN A 150 -28.15 2.62 -10.44
N ARG A 151 -29.49 2.70 -10.45
CA ARG A 151 -30.25 2.45 -11.69
C ARG A 151 -29.97 3.49 -12.77
N SER A 152 -29.81 4.76 -12.40
CA SER A 152 -29.50 5.82 -13.37
C SER A 152 -28.08 5.68 -13.93
N LEU A 153 -27.08 5.35 -13.11
CA LEU A 153 -25.71 5.09 -13.56
C LEU A 153 -25.61 3.83 -14.43
N ILE A 154 -26.36 2.78 -14.11
CA ILE A 154 -26.47 1.58 -14.97
C ILE A 154 -27.10 1.95 -16.32
N ARG A 155 -28.10 2.83 -16.31
CA ARG A 155 -28.73 3.32 -17.55
C ARG A 155 -27.76 4.18 -18.36
N LEU A 156 -27.01 5.08 -17.72
CA LEU A 156 -25.97 5.89 -18.35
C LEU A 156 -24.88 5.01 -19.00
N ARG A 157 -24.41 3.98 -18.29
CA ARG A 157 -23.47 2.97 -18.84
C ARG A 157 -24.00 2.21 -20.05
N ARG A 158 -25.31 2.07 -20.18
CA ARG A 158 -25.92 1.42 -21.35
C ARG A 158 -26.13 2.39 -22.52
N LEU A 159 -26.33 3.68 -22.23
CA LEU A 159 -26.62 4.70 -23.23
C LEU A 159 -25.35 5.31 -23.84
N ASP A 160 -24.30 5.48 -23.04
CA ASP A 160 -23.08 6.17 -23.44
C ASP A 160 -21.90 5.16 -23.54
N SER A 161 -21.39 4.99 -24.76
CA SER A 161 -20.27 4.08 -25.06
C SER A 161 -18.94 4.55 -24.47
N ASN A 162 -18.73 5.87 -24.37
CA ASN A 162 -17.54 6.44 -23.75
C ASN A 162 -17.56 6.20 -22.23
N TYR A 163 -18.68 6.49 -21.58
CA TYR A 163 -18.84 6.23 -20.14
C TYR A 163 -18.69 4.74 -19.79
N LYS A 164 -19.13 3.83 -20.68
CA LYS A 164 -18.90 2.39 -20.55
C LYS A 164 -17.42 2.02 -20.60
N ASP A 165 -16.67 2.57 -21.57
CA ASP A 165 -15.22 2.33 -21.70
C ASP A 165 -14.46 2.83 -20.46
N LEU A 166 -14.72 4.07 -20.05
CA LEU A 166 -14.17 4.67 -18.82
C LEU A 166 -14.42 3.80 -17.61
N THR A 167 -15.64 3.27 -17.46
CA THR A 167 -15.93 2.42 -16.31
C THR A 167 -15.20 1.07 -16.34
N ASN A 168 -15.02 0.49 -17.53
CA ASN A 168 -14.27 -0.76 -17.66
C ASN A 168 -12.79 -0.54 -17.34
N ARG A 169 -12.19 0.53 -17.87
CA ARG A 169 -10.82 0.93 -17.55
C ARG A 169 -10.66 1.18 -16.06
N LEU A 170 -11.59 1.93 -15.46
CA LEU A 170 -11.60 2.17 -14.01
C LEU A 170 -11.58 0.86 -13.22
N SER A 171 -12.43 -0.11 -13.59
CA SER A 171 -12.48 -1.40 -12.89
C SER A 171 -11.15 -2.17 -12.99
N ILE A 172 -10.46 -2.10 -14.12
CA ILE A 172 -9.17 -2.77 -14.33
C ILE A 172 -8.08 -2.09 -13.50
N TYR A 173 -7.92 -0.77 -13.62
CA TYR A 173 -6.88 -0.03 -12.89
C TYR A 173 -7.10 -0.05 -11.39
N HIS A 174 -8.35 0.05 -10.93
CA HIS A 174 -8.69 -0.10 -9.51
C HIS A 174 -8.39 -1.52 -9.00
N GLY A 175 -8.60 -2.55 -9.82
CA GLY A 175 -8.22 -3.92 -9.51
C GLY A 175 -6.71 -4.08 -9.32
N PHE A 176 -5.89 -3.54 -10.23
CA PHE A 176 -4.44 -3.53 -10.11
C PHE A 176 -3.97 -2.73 -8.88
N SER A 177 -4.54 -1.56 -8.63
CA SER A 177 -4.26 -0.74 -7.45
C SER A 177 -4.55 -1.51 -6.16
N SER A 178 -5.69 -2.22 -6.11
CA SER A 178 -6.07 -3.05 -4.97
C SER A 178 -5.12 -4.23 -4.77
N LEU A 179 -4.64 -4.85 -5.85
CA LEU A 179 -3.66 -5.93 -5.79
C LEU A 179 -2.32 -5.45 -5.23
N CYS A 180 -1.82 -4.29 -5.69
CA CYS A 180 -0.63 -3.67 -5.12
C CYS A 180 -0.81 -3.38 -3.63
N ASN A 181 -1.98 -2.85 -3.23
CA ASN A 181 -2.29 -2.57 -1.84
C ASN A 181 -2.31 -3.85 -0.98
N LEU A 182 -2.93 -4.93 -1.44
CA LEU A 182 -2.93 -6.22 -0.77
C LEU A 182 -1.53 -6.83 -0.66
N CYS A 183 -0.70 -6.69 -1.70
CA CYS A 183 0.70 -7.08 -1.66
C CYS A 183 1.45 -6.34 -0.56
N CYS A 184 1.27 -5.02 -0.44
CA CYS A 184 1.87 -4.24 0.64
C CYS A 184 1.37 -4.66 2.02
N ILE A 185 0.07 -4.98 2.18
CA ILE A 185 -0.48 -5.51 3.44
C ILE A 185 0.22 -6.81 3.83
N ALA A 186 0.36 -7.74 2.88
CA ALA A 186 1.04 -9.00 3.12
C ALA A 186 2.52 -8.79 3.48
N CYS A 187 3.23 -7.93 2.75
CA CYS A 187 4.63 -7.60 3.03
C CYS A 187 4.82 -7.02 4.43
N ASN A 188 4.00 -6.02 4.79
CA ASN A 188 4.06 -5.39 6.11
C ASN A 188 3.68 -6.38 7.23
N ALA A 189 2.67 -7.23 7.03
CA ALA A 189 2.26 -8.25 7.98
C ALA A 189 3.38 -9.28 8.22
N LEU A 190 4.03 -9.74 7.14
CA LEU A 190 5.19 -10.62 7.24
C LEU A 190 6.31 -9.92 8.00
N SER A 191 6.69 -8.68 7.65
CA SER A 191 7.74 -7.93 8.35
C SER A 191 7.44 -7.75 9.84
N LEU A 192 6.19 -7.47 10.22
CA LEU A 192 5.77 -7.40 11.62
C LEU A 192 5.85 -8.77 12.32
N TYR A 193 5.42 -9.83 11.65
CA TYR A 193 5.52 -11.19 12.17
C TYR A 193 6.97 -11.60 12.42
N TYR A 194 7.88 -11.34 11.48
CA TYR A 194 9.31 -11.61 11.64
C TYR A 194 9.89 -10.82 12.82
N MET A 195 9.57 -9.53 12.93
CA MET A 195 10.02 -8.71 14.04
C MET A 195 9.52 -9.22 15.40
N ALA A 196 8.27 -9.69 15.46
CA ALA A 196 7.69 -10.29 16.67
C ALA A 196 8.31 -11.66 17.00
N ALA A 197 8.55 -12.50 16.00
CA ALA A 197 9.13 -13.84 16.18
C ALA A 197 10.60 -13.79 16.64
N HIS A 198 11.34 -12.74 16.27
CA HIS A 198 12.73 -12.54 16.65
C HIS A 198 12.91 -11.55 17.82
N LEU A 199 11.80 -11.09 18.43
CA LEU A 199 11.81 -10.18 19.58
C LEU A 199 12.43 -10.81 20.84
N SER A 200 12.47 -12.14 20.92
CA SER A 200 12.96 -12.93 22.06
C SER A 200 14.48 -13.15 22.10
N ALA A 201 15.25 -12.50 21.22
CA ALA A 201 16.71 -12.43 21.29
C ALA A 201 17.19 -11.09 21.89
N LEU A 202 16.45 -10.57 22.87
CA LEU A 202 16.79 -9.37 23.64
C LEU A 202 17.53 -9.73 24.94
#